data_AF-B9ES18-F1
#
_entry.id   AF-B9ES18-F1
#
_cell.length_a   1.000
_cell.length_b   1.000
_cell.length_c   1.000
_cell.angle_alpha   90.00
_cell.angle_beta   90.00
_cell.angle_gamma   90.00
#
_symmetry.space_group_name_H-M   'P 1'
#
loop_
_entity.id
_entity.type
_entity.pdbx_description
1 polymer ?
#
loop_
_entity_poly.entity_id
_entity_poly.type
_entity_poly.pdbx_seq_one_letter_code
_entity_poly.pdbx_strand_id
1 'polypeptide(L)' 'MAKRRNSSQFIFQQRRSLEQCWLHEFDIDPLILRARWLHSQGLKLEALAMEQELLPIV' A
#
# COMPACT_ATOMS: atom_id res chain seq x y z
N MET A 1 -9.46 17.64 27.24
CA MET A 1 -8.54 18.11 26.17
C MET A 1 -7.65 16.93 25.74
N ALA A 2 -7.98 16.26 24.64
CA ALA A 2 -7.18 15.15 24.13
C ALA A 2 -5.88 15.70 23.51
N LYS A 3 -4.76 15.34 24.14
CA LYS A 3 -3.41 15.82 23.81
C LYS A 3 -3.02 15.26 22.44
N ARG A 4 -3.13 16.06 21.38
CA ARG A 4 -2.61 15.75 20.03
C ARG A 4 -1.08 15.67 20.08
N ARG A 5 -0.54 14.54 20.54
CA ARG A 5 0.89 14.26 20.50
C ARG A 5 1.15 13.23 19.40
N ASN A 6 2.02 13.60 18.47
CA ASN A 6 2.86 12.69 17.70
C ASN A 6 2.29 11.89 16.52
N SER A 7 1.13 12.22 15.95
CA SER A 7 0.67 11.55 14.71
C SER A 7 1.68 11.70 13.56
N SER A 8 2.26 12.89 13.37
CA SER A 8 3.23 13.16 12.30
C SER A 8 4.54 12.39 12.48
N GLN A 9 5.00 12.27 13.73
CA GLN A 9 6.26 11.58 14.05
C GLN A 9 6.11 10.06 13.91
N PHE A 10 4.94 9.53 14.26
CA PHE A 10 4.57 8.13 14.05
C PHE A 10 4.48 7.79 12.56
N ILE A 11 3.83 8.63 11.75
CA ILE A 11 3.77 8.44 10.28
C ILE A 11 5.17 8.44 9.67
N PHE A 12 6.07 9.33 10.13
CA PHE A 12 7.45 9.38 9.64
C PHE A 12 8.24 8.11 9.98
N GLN A 13 8.05 7.56 11.19
CA GLN A 13 8.69 6.30 11.60
C GLN A 13 8.12 5.09 10.86
N GLN A 14 6.80 5.04 10.63
CA GLN A 14 6.16 4.00 9.82
C GLN A 14 6.66 4.05 8.38
N ARG A 15 6.71 5.25 7.78
CA ARG A 15 7.22 5.44 6.43
C ARG A 15 8.68 5.00 6.29
N ARG A 16 9.55 5.37 7.25
CA ARG A 16 10.95 4.93 7.25
C ARG A 16 11.10 3.42 7.37
N SER A 17 10.26 2.77 8.19
CA SER A 17 10.27 1.31 8.32
C SER A 17 9.78 0.63 7.03
N LEU A 18 8.75 1.19 6.37
CA LEU A 18 8.26 0.71 5.08
C LEU A 18 9.28 0.92 3.96
N GLU A 19 9.98 2.05 3.92
CA GLU A 19 11.06 2.33 2.97
C GLU A 19 12.26 1.40 3.18
N GLN A 20 12.58 1.04 4.43
CA GLN A 20 13.61 0.05 4.75
C GLN A 20 13.20 -1.38 4.37
N CYS A 21 11.92 -1.73 4.54
CA CYS A 21 11.36 -2.98 4.04
C CYS A 21 11.35 -3.00 2.49
N TRP A 22 11.09 -1.87 1.84
CA TRP A 22 11.11 -1.75 0.38
C TRP A 22 12.50 -2.07 -0.20
N LEU A 23 13.55 -1.64 0.48
CA LEU A 23 14.95 -1.90 0.08
C LEU A 23 15.40 -3.35 0.26
N HIS A 24 14.72 -4.14 1.09
CA HIS A 24 15.09 -5.54 1.41
C HIS A 24 14.20 -6.56 0.69
N GLU A 25 14.20 -6.54 -0.65
CA GLU A 25 13.59 -7.64 -1.42
C GLU A 25 12.06 -7.77 -1.23
N PHE A 26 11.33 -6.66 -1.32
CA PHE A 26 9.89 -6.80 -1.54
C PHE A 26 9.65 -7.19 -3.01
N ASP A 27 9.67 -8.49 -3.30
CA ASP A 27 9.16 -9.11 -4.53
C ASP A 27 7.62 -9.06 -4.54
N ILE A 28 7.05 -7.95 -4.08
CA ILE A 28 5.64 -7.69 -4.27
C ILE A 28 5.48 -7.32 -5.74
N ASP A 29 4.58 -8.03 -6.39
CA ASP A 29 4.20 -7.74 -7.76
C ASP A 29 3.76 -6.27 -7.88
N PRO A 30 4.32 -5.49 -8.82
CA PRO A 30 3.89 -4.12 -9.08
C PRO A 30 2.37 -3.98 -9.34
N LEU A 31 1.71 -5.03 -9.83
CA LEU A 31 0.25 -5.09 -9.98
C LEU A 31 -0.47 -5.07 -8.62
N ILE A 32 0.06 -5.73 -7.59
CA ILE A 32 -0.50 -5.70 -6.22
C ILE A 32 -0.37 -4.28 -5.64
N LEU A 33 0.75 -3.60 -5.87
CA LEU A 33 0.92 -2.20 -5.45
C LEU A 33 -0.08 -1.28 -6.17
N ARG A 34 -0.28 -1.51 -7.47
CA ARG A 34 -1.20 -0.73 -8.30
C ARG A 34 -2.66 -0.93 -7.86
N ALA A 35 -3.07 -2.16 -7.60
CA ALA A 35 -4.41 -2.46 -7.08
C ALA A 35 -4.66 -1.77 -5.73
N ARG A 36 -3.69 -1.85 -4.80
CA ARG A 36 -3.78 -1.13 -3.51
C ARG A 36 -3.86 0.38 -3.67
N TRP A 37 -3.10 0.94 -4.60
CA TRP A 37 -3.17 2.37 -4.90
C TRP A 37 -4.56 2.76 -5.43
N LEU A 38 -5.15 1.99 -6.35
CA LEU A 38 -6.50 2.24 -6.88
C LEU A 38 -7.56 2.18 -5.78
N HIS A 39 -7.46 1.22 -4.85
CA HIS A 39 -8.31 1.17 -3.66
C HIS A 39 -8.17 2.42 -2.78
N SER A 40 -6.94 2.91 -2.58
CA SER A 40 -6.69 4.12 -1.79
C SER A 40 -7.28 5.39 -2.42
N GLN A 41 -7.44 5.41 -3.76
CA GLN A 41 -8.07 6.49 -4.51
C GLN A 41 -9.61 6.33 -4.64
N GLY A 42 -10.17 5.25 -4.11
CA GLY A 42 -11.60 4.94 -4.24
C GLY A 42 -12.03 4.43 -5.61
N LEU A 43 -11.07 4.11 -6.49
CA LEU A 43 -11.29 3.63 -7.87
C LEU A 43 -11.56 2.13 -7.88
N LYS A 44 -12.71 1.74 -7.31
CA LYS A 44 -13.05 0.34 -7.04
C LYS A 44 -13.11 -0.55 -8.30
N LEU A 45 -13.67 -0.05 -9.40
CA LEU A 45 -13.82 -0.86 -10.62
C LEU A 45 -12.46 -1.17 -11.26
N GLU A 46 -11.56 -0.20 -11.29
CA GLU A 46 -10.21 -0.37 -11.82
C GLU A 46 -9.35 -1.26 -10.92
N ALA A 47 -9.53 -1.13 -9.59
CA ALA A 47 -8.88 -2.01 -8.62
C ALA A 47 -9.32 -3.47 -8.81
N LEU A 48 -10.63 -3.72 -8.95
CA LEU A 48 -11.16 -5.06 -9.20
C LEU A 48 -10.67 -5.66 -10.51
N ALA A 49 -10.60 -4.87 -11.58
CA ALA A 49 -10.05 -5.33 -12.85
C ALA A 49 -8.57 -5.72 -12.72
N MET A 50 -7.77 -4.92 -12.00
CA MET A 50 -6.35 -5.27 -11.73
C MET A 50 -6.22 -6.52 -10.85
N GLU A 51 -7.11 -6.74 -9.89
CA GLU A 51 -7.13 -7.96 -9.08
C GLU A 51 -7.46 -9.21 -9.90
N GLN A 52 -8.27 -9.09 -10.96
CA GLN A 52 -8.56 -10.20 -11.87
C GLN A 52 -7.32 -10.65 -12.65
N GLU A 53 -6.45 -9.72 -13.05
CA GLU A 53 -5.18 -10.05 -13.73
C GLU A 53 -4.17 -10.76 -12.81
N LEU A 54 -4.31 -10.56 -11.50
CA LEU A 54 -3.50 -11.23 -10.48
C LEU A 54 -3.99 -12.64 -10.12
N LEU A 55 -5.17 -13.04 -10.61
CA LEU A 55 -5.68 -14.38 -10.36
C LEU A 55 -4.86 -15.41 -11.15
N PRO A 56 -4.44 -16.51 -10.51
CA PRO A 56 -3.77 -17.58 -11.24
C PRO A 56 -4.72 -18.15 -12.30
N ILE A 57 -4.20 -18.37 -13.50
CA ILE A 57 -4.91 -19.11 -14.55
C ILE A 57 -4.96 -20.56 -14.10
N VAL A 58 -6.15 -21.03 -13.73
CA VAL A 58 -6.42 -22.42 -13.29
C VAL A 58 -6.74 -23.30 -14.49
#